data_AF-A0A484W5M0-F1
#
_entry.id   AF-A0A484W5M0-F1
#
_cell.length_a   1.000
_cell.length_b   1.000
_cell.length_c   1.000
_cell.angle_alpha   90.00
_cell.angle_beta   90.00
_cell.angle_gamma   90.00
#
_symmetry.space_group_name_H-M   'P 1'
#
loop_
_entity.id
_entity.type
_entity.pdbx_description
1 polymer ?
#
loop_
_entity_poly.entity_id
_entity_poly.type
_entity_poly.pdbx_seq_one_letter_code
_entity_poly.pdbx_strand_id
1 'polypeptide(L)' 'MLSWLLEYAPSRLTGTGACVFAEFDTESAARQVLEQAPVWLHGFVARGMNTSPLQHAILAQTEFR' A
#
# COMPACT_ATOMS: atom_id res chain seq x y z
N MET A 1 -3.14 -14.76 -6.04
CA MET A 1 -2.69 -13.49 -5.42
C MET A 1 -3.08 -13.41 -3.95
N LEU A 2 -4.38 -13.40 -3.60
CA LEU A 2 -4.81 -13.31 -2.19
C LEU A 2 -4.26 -14.45 -1.31
N SER A 3 -4.37 -15.69 -1.78
CA SER A 3 -3.85 -16.87 -1.06
C SER A 3 -2.35 -16.78 -0.79
N TRP A 4 -1.57 -16.17 -1.69
CA TRP A 4 -0.14 -16.00 -1.51
C TRP A 4 0.17 -14.94 -0.43
N LEU A 5 -0.54 -13.82 -0.41
CA LEU A 5 -0.31 -12.76 0.58
C LEU A 5 -0.76 -13.14 2.00
N LEU A 6 -1.78 -13.99 2.14
CA LEU A 6 -2.27 -14.46 3.44
C LEU A 6 -1.22 -15.22 4.26
N GLU A 7 -0.20 -15.78 3.61
CA GLU A 7 0.93 -16.43 4.28
C GLU A 7 1.86 -15.44 5.00
N TYR A 8 1.81 -14.15 4.66
CA TYR A 8 2.72 -13.13 5.17
C TYR A 8 2.05 -12.11 6.07
N ALA A 9 0.79 -11.74 5.80
CA ALA A 9 0.07 -10.73 6.55
C ALA A 9 -1.46 -10.78 6.32
N PRO A 10 -2.27 -10.20 7.22
CA PRO A 10 -3.69 -10.00 7.00
C PRO A 10 -3.94 -9.31 5.66
N SER A 11 -4.69 -9.98 4.79
CA SER A 11 -4.83 -9.57 3.39
C SER A 11 -6.28 -9.55 2.95
N ARG A 12 -6.66 -8.54 2.17
CA ARG A 12 -8.04 -8.34 1.71
C ARG A 12 -8.10 -7.78 0.29
N LEU A 13 -9.23 -8.00 -0.37
CA LEU A 13 -9.57 -7.36 -1.63
C LEU A 13 -9.99 -5.90 -1.38
N THR A 14 -9.67 -5.00 -2.31
CA THR A 14 -10.10 -3.60 -2.25
C THR A 14 -11.02 -3.26 -3.42
N GLY A 15 -12.07 -2.47 -3.17
CA GLY A 15 -13.14 -2.21 -4.12
C GLY A 15 -13.87 -3.50 -4.52
N THR A 16 -14.13 -3.68 -5.82
CA THR A 16 -14.62 -4.93 -6.42
C THR A 16 -13.50 -5.75 -7.07
N GLY A 17 -12.23 -5.40 -6.79
CA GLY A 17 -11.05 -6.03 -7.37
C GLY A 17 -10.65 -5.43 -8.73
N ALA A 18 -9.57 -5.90 -9.34
CA ALA A 18 -8.81 -7.11 -9.01
C ALA A 18 -7.71 -6.94 -7.94
N CYS A 19 -7.46 -5.73 -7.45
CA CYS A 19 -6.40 -5.47 -6.48
C CYS A 19 -6.68 -6.06 -5.09
N VAL A 20 -5.61 -6.48 -4.42
CA VAL A 20 -5.60 -6.90 -3.02
C VAL A 20 -4.50 -6.14 -2.29
N PHE A 21 -4.61 -6.04 -0.97
CA PHE A 21 -3.58 -5.45 -0.13
C PHE A 21 -3.30 -6.35 1.08
N ALA A 22 -2.11 -6.20 1.65
CA ALA A 22 -1.68 -6.81 2.89
C ALA A 22 -1.17 -5.71 3.83
N GLU A 23 -1.48 -5.81 5.11
CA GLU A 23 -1.12 -4.80 6.12
C GLU A 23 0.19 -5.14 6.81
N PHE A 24 1.05 -4.14 6.96
CA PHE A 24 2.33 -4.26 7.67
C PHE A 24 2.55 -3.04 8.55
N ASP A 25 3.11 -3.26 9.74
CA ASP A 25 3.43 -2.18 10.68
C ASP A 25 4.61 -1.31 10.21
N THR A 26 5.49 -1.86 9.37
CA THR A 26 6.70 -1.17 8.88
C THR A 26 6.88 -1.32 7.38
N GLU A 27 7.45 -0.27 6.76
CA GLU A 27 7.81 -0.29 5.35
C GLU A 27 8.84 -1.39 5.03
N SER A 28 9.79 -1.62 5.95
CA SER A 28 10.82 -2.66 5.79
C SER A 28 10.20 -4.05 5.65
N ALA A 29 9.24 -4.40 6.52
CA ALA A 29 8.55 -5.69 6.44
C ALA A 29 7.76 -5.84 5.14
N ALA A 30 7.06 -4.78 4.71
CA ALA A 30 6.32 -4.78 3.45
C ALA A 30 7.24 -4.97 2.23
N ARG A 31 8.39 -4.28 2.20
CA ARG A 31 9.38 -4.41 1.12
C ARG A 31 10.01 -5.80 1.06
N GLN A 32 10.34 -6.39 2.22
CA GLN A 32 10.89 -7.74 2.29
C GLN A 32 9.93 -8.80 1.72
N VAL A 33 8.62 -8.63 1.91
CA VAL A 33 7.61 -9.50 1.30
C VAL A 33 7.47 -9.23 -0.20
N LEU A 34 7.50 -7.96 -0.62
CA LEU A 34 7.46 -7.62 -2.04
C LEU A 34 8.65 -8.20 -2.83
N GLU A 35 9.84 -8.26 -2.25
CA GLU A 35 11.03 -8.88 -2.86
C GLU A 35 10.87 -10.40 -3.07
N GLN A 36 10.04 -11.06 -2.27
CA GLN A 36 9.71 -12.48 -2.39
C GLN A 36 8.53 -12.74 -3.33
N ALA A 37 7.89 -11.68 -3.84
CA ALA A 37 6.70 -11.82 -4.68
C ALA A 37 7.02 -12.55 -5.99
N PRO A 38 6.16 -13.49 -6.42
CA PRO A 38 6.28 -14.10 -7.73
C PRO A 38 6.28 -13.05 -8.85
N VAL A 39 7.03 -13.29 -9.92
CA VAL A 39 7.18 -12.35 -11.05
C VAL A 39 5.84 -11.91 -11.69
N TRP A 40 4.82 -12.76 -11.63
CA TRP A 40 3.48 -12.43 -12.16
C TRP A 40 2.67 -11.49 -11.26
N LEU A 41 3.12 -11.23 -10.04
CA LEU A 41 2.46 -10.36 -9.07
C LEU A 41 3.04 -8.95 -9.19
N HIS A 42 2.27 -8.05 -9.81
CA HIS A 42 2.63 -6.64 -9.93
C HIS A 42 2.24 -5.90 -8.63
N GLY A 43 3.18 -5.83 -7.68
CA GLY A 43 3.00 -5.19 -6.38
C GLY A 43 3.80 -3.90 -6.23
N PHE A 44 3.36 -3.06 -5.30
CA PHE A 44 4.12 -1.91 -4.80
C PHE A 44 3.86 -1.74 -3.30
N VAL A 45 4.76 -1.02 -2.62
CA VAL A 45 4.60 -0.65 -1.21
C VAL A 45 4.16 0.80 -1.12
N ALA A 46 3.14 1.07 -0.32
CA ALA A 46 2.68 2.42 -0.02
C ALA A 46 2.23 2.53 1.44
N ARG A 47 2.32 3.73 2.01
CA ARG A 47 1.82 4.04 3.34
C ARG A 47 0.39 4.57 3.26
N GLY A 48 -0.52 3.97 4.03
CA GLY A 48 -1.86 4.52 4.24
C GLY A 48 -1.80 5.87 4.97
N MET A 49 -2.50 6.87 4.45
CA MET A 49 -2.57 8.21 5.04
C MET A 49 -4.03 8.57 5.35
N ASN A 50 -4.27 9.06 6.56
CA ASN A 50 -5.61 9.50 6.99
C ASN A 50 -6.01 10.85 6.40
N THR A 51 -5.03 11.64 5.96
CA THR A 51 -5.24 12.93 5.30
C THR A 51 -4.75 12.82 3.88
N SER A 52 -5.58 13.31 2.95
CA SER A 52 -5.26 13.27 1.52
C SER A 52 -3.96 14.02 1.21
N PRO A 53 -3.00 13.43 0.48
CA PRO A 53 -1.81 14.14 0.03
C PRO A 53 -2.13 15.41 -0.77
N LEU A 54 -3.25 15.42 -1.51
CA LEU A 54 -3.72 16.59 -2.24
C LEU A 54 -4.08 17.74 -1.28
N GLN A 55 -4.75 17.44 -0.17
CA GLN A 55 -5.11 18.45 0.82
C GLN A 55 -3.86 19.09 1.43
N HIS A 56 -2.85 18.29 1.77
CA HIS A 56 -1.56 18.82 2.24
C HIS A 56 -0.92 19.75 1.20
N ALA A 57 -0.92 19.36 -0.08
CA ALA A 57 -0.35 20.16 -1.16
C ALA A 57 -1.06 21.52 -1.34
N ILE A 58 -2.39 21.54 -1.25
CA ILE A 58 -3.18 22.79 -1.36
C ILE A 58 -2.92 23.73 -0.18
N LEU A 59 -2.88 23.19 1.04
CA LEU A 59 -2.62 23.99 2.25
C LEU A 59 -1.23 24.61 2.21
N ALA A 60 -0.20 23.83 1.85
CA ALA A 60 1.16 24.32 1.71
C ALA A 60 1.24 25.48 0.72
N GLN A 61 0.56 25.39 -0.44
CA GLN A 61 0.54 26.49 -1.42
C GLN A 61 -0.16 27.76 -0.92
N THR A 62 -1.12 27.62 -0.02
CA THR A 62 -1.87 28.75 0.55
C THR A 62 -1.03 29.50 1.58
N GLU A 63 -0.12 28.82 2.29
CA GLU A 63 0.81 29.43 3.26
C GLU A 63 1.95 30.23 2.59
N PHE A 64 2.22 29.97 1.31
CA PHE A 64 3.21 30.72 0.50
C PHE A 64 2.60 31.86 -0.34
N ARG A 65 1.32 32.18 -0.12
CA ARG A 65 0.63 33.30 -0.78
C ARG A 65 0.42 34.46 0.20
#